data_AF-A0A7U9WQX0-F1
#
_entry.id   AF-A0A7U9WQX0-F1
#
_cell.length_a   1.000
_cell.length_b   1.000
_cell.length_c   1.000
_cell.angle_alpha   90.00
_cell.angle_beta   90.00
_cell.angle_gamma   90.00
#
_symmetry.space_group_name_H-M   'P 1'
#
loop_
_entity.id
_entity.type
_entity.pdbx_description
1 polymer ?
#
loop_
_entity_poly.entity_id
_entity_poly.type
_entity_poly.pdbx_seq_one_letter_code
_entity_poly.pdbx_strand_id
1 'polypeptide(L)'
;MQGILYDATKVKVCQAFYDICNYAELPAQWSDALWMDILSRKPIYKELIYYIEHHTFLDELKVCGYSLCDLYVWQMNRYNLIKDTGKNSRTCNKEKMAMQAFRTMVDLMDDPKEYRKRLEEGQGTDKL
;
A
#
# COMPACT_ATOMS: atom_id res chain seq x y z
N MET A 1 -1.36 -31.59 -23.77
CA MET A 1 -1.95 -31.20 -22.47
C MET A 1 -0.91 -30.35 -21.76
N GLN A 2 -0.95 -29.02 -21.96
CA GLN A 2 0.01 -28.11 -21.33
C GLN A 2 -0.36 -28.01 -19.85
N GLY A 3 0.47 -28.62 -19.00
CA GLY A 3 0.29 -28.61 -17.57
C GLY A 3 0.30 -27.17 -17.07
N ILE A 4 -0.86 -26.71 -16.61
CA ILE A 4 -0.98 -25.50 -15.80
C ILE A 4 -0.22 -25.84 -14.50
N LEU A 5 1.09 -25.54 -14.48
CA LEU A 5 1.86 -25.50 -13.25
C LEU A 5 1.36 -24.27 -12.50
N TYR A 6 0.22 -24.44 -11.84
CA TYR A 6 -0.37 -23.42 -10.99
C TYR A 6 0.66 -23.16 -9.89
N ASP A 7 1.31 -22.00 -9.93
CA ASP A 7 2.31 -21.60 -8.95
C ASP A 7 1.58 -21.44 -7.61
N ALA A 8 1.53 -22.53 -6.82
CA ALA A 8 0.79 -22.61 -5.58
C ALA A 8 1.17 -21.48 -4.60
N THR A 9 2.36 -20.90 -4.76
CA THR A 9 2.81 -19.73 -4.01
C THR A 9 2.00 -18.49 -4.38
N LYS A 10 1.79 -18.22 -5.67
CA LYS A 10 0.98 -17.06 -6.13
C LYS A 10 -0.46 -17.13 -5.65
N VAL A 11 -1.01 -18.33 -5.54
CA VAL A 11 -2.37 -18.57 -5.04
C VAL A 11 -2.49 -18.21 -3.57
N LYS A 12 -1.51 -18.63 -2.77
CA LYS A 12 -1.45 -18.32 -1.34
C LYS A 12 -1.26 -16.82 -1.11
N VAL A 13 -0.38 -16.19 -1.88
CA VAL A 13 -0.15 -14.73 -1.83
C VAL A 13 -1.43 -13.97 -2.21
N CYS A 14 -2.12 -14.40 -3.27
CA CYS A 14 -3.40 -13.84 -3.70
C CYS A 14 -4.45 -13.94 -2.58
N GLN A 15 -4.65 -15.13 -2.03
CA GLN A 15 -5.61 -15.34 -0.93
C GLN A 15 -5.27 -14.47 0.28
N ALA A 16 -4.01 -14.47 0.72
CA ALA A 16 -3.56 -13.67 1.85
C ALA A 16 -3.76 -12.16 1.62
N PHE A 17 -3.49 -11.67 0.41
CA PHE A 17 -3.74 -10.27 0.03
C PHE A 17 -5.22 -9.90 0.19
N TYR A 18 -6.14 -10.73 -0.31
CA TYR A 18 -7.58 -10.47 -0.18
C TYR A 18 -8.06 -10.59 1.27
N ASP A 19 -7.52 -11.53 2.06
CA ASP A 19 -7.83 -11.66 3.48
C ASP A 19 -7.42 -10.38 4.25
N ILE A 20 -6.23 -9.84 3.97
CA ILE A 20 -5.76 -8.56 4.52
C ILE A 20 -6.69 -7.42 4.09
N CYS A 21 -7.07 -7.34 2.82
CA CYS A 21 -7.96 -6.30 2.33
C CYS A 21 -9.35 -6.35 2.97
N ASN A 22 -9.89 -7.56 3.16
CA ASN A 22 -11.17 -7.78 3.82
C ASN A 22 -11.11 -7.39 5.30
N TYR A 23 -10.04 -7.78 6.01
CA TYR A 23 -9.78 -7.34 7.38
C TYR A 23 -9.61 -5.82 7.49
N ALA A 24 -9.03 -5.20 6.46
CA ALA A 24 -8.86 -3.77 6.33
C ALA A 24 -10.16 -3.00 5.98
N GLU A 25 -11.27 -3.72 5.75
CA GLU A 25 -12.56 -3.18 5.28
C GLU A 25 -12.38 -2.34 3.99
N LEU A 26 -11.52 -2.81 3.08
CA LEU A 26 -11.28 -2.15 1.80
C LEU A 26 -12.30 -2.64 0.75
N PRO A 27 -12.78 -1.75 -0.15
CA PRO A 27 -13.73 -2.15 -1.19
C PRO A 27 -13.12 -3.17 -2.15
N ALA A 28 -13.87 -4.21 -2.51
CA ALA A 28 -13.40 -5.27 -3.42
C ALA A 28 -12.83 -4.72 -4.74
N GLN A 29 -13.54 -3.78 -5.39
CA GLN A 29 -13.08 -3.15 -6.62
C GLN A 29 -11.73 -2.43 -6.46
N TRP A 30 -11.49 -1.82 -5.29
CA TRP A 30 -10.23 -1.15 -4.99
C TRP A 30 -9.10 -2.16 -4.79
N SER A 31 -9.39 -3.26 -4.09
CA SER A 31 -8.45 -4.37 -3.87
C SER A 31 -8.09 -5.09 -5.17
N ASP A 32 -9.06 -5.34 -6.04
CA ASP A 32 -8.86 -5.96 -7.36
C ASP A 32 -7.92 -5.11 -8.22
N ALA A 33 -8.14 -3.78 -8.25
CA ALA A 33 -7.29 -2.86 -8.99
C ALA A 33 -5.85 -2.88 -8.46
N LEU A 34 -5.68 -2.78 -7.13
CA LEU A 34 -4.36 -2.83 -6.51
C LEU A 34 -3.65 -4.17 -6.77
N TRP A 35 -4.37 -5.29 -6.71
CA TRP A 35 -3.82 -6.61 -7.00
C TRP A 35 -3.27 -6.70 -8.42
N MET A 36 -4.04 -6.22 -9.41
CA MET A 36 -3.60 -6.21 -10.81
C MET A 36 -2.36 -5.32 -11.02
N ASP A 37 -2.35 -4.14 -10.39
CA ASP A 37 -1.21 -3.23 -10.44
C ASP A 37 0.05 -3.87 -9.83
N ILE A 38 -0.07 -4.53 -8.69
CA ILE A 38 1.03 -5.23 -8.02
C ILE A 38 1.52 -6.41 -8.87
N LEU A 39 0.63 -7.25 -9.39
CA LEU A 39 0.99 -8.41 -10.21
C LEU A 39 1.74 -8.01 -11.49
N SER A 40 1.44 -6.84 -12.04
CA SER A 40 2.10 -6.33 -13.24
C SER A 40 3.56 -5.89 -12.98
N ARG A 41 3.96 -5.71 -11.72
CA ARG A 41 5.22 -5.08 -11.31
C ARG A 41 5.99 -5.98 -10.33
N LYS A 42 7.04 -6.63 -10.82
CA LYS A 42 7.89 -7.52 -9.99
C LYS A 42 8.43 -6.90 -8.69
N PRO A 43 8.91 -5.64 -8.67
CA PRO A 43 9.50 -5.08 -7.45
C PRO A 43 8.50 -4.95 -6.30
N ILE A 44 7.29 -4.44 -6.57
CA ILE A 44 6.25 -4.28 -5.55
C ILE A 44 5.61 -5.62 -5.17
N TYR A 45 5.54 -6.58 -6.10
CA TYR A 45 5.10 -7.94 -5.78
C TYR A 45 6.06 -8.63 -4.78
N LYS A 46 7.38 -8.41 -4.91
CA LYS A 46 8.37 -8.90 -3.95
C LYS A 46 8.13 -8.31 -2.55
N GLU A 47 7.90 -7.01 -2.47
CA GLU A 47 7.56 -6.32 -1.21
C GLU A 47 6.27 -6.90 -0.59
N LEU A 48 5.24 -7.19 -1.39
CA LEU A 48 4.00 -7.77 -0.90
C LEU A 48 4.20 -9.16 -0.31
N ILE A 49 4.98 -10.03 -0.96
CA ILE A 49 5.31 -11.36 -0.43
C ILE A 49 5.96 -11.23 0.95
N TYR A 50 6.95 -10.35 1.06
CA TYR A 50 7.68 -10.13 2.31
C TYR A 50 6.75 -9.59 3.40
N TYR A 51 5.87 -8.64 3.05
CA TYR A 51 4.89 -8.10 3.99
C TYR A 51 3.92 -9.17 4.50
N ILE A 52 3.42 -10.04 3.62
CA ILE A 52 2.52 -11.14 4.03
C ILE A 52 3.22 -12.11 4.99
N GLU A 53 4.52 -12.37 4.79
CA GLU A 53 5.27 -13.30 5.62
C GLU A 53 5.69 -12.71 6.98
N HIS A 54 6.04 -11.42 7.01
CA HIS A 54 6.69 -10.79 8.16
C HIS A 54 5.90 -9.67 8.83
N HIS A 55 4.79 -9.22 8.23
CA HIS A 55 4.02 -8.05 8.66
C HIS A 55 4.88 -6.78 8.82
N THR A 56 5.93 -6.66 7.99
CA THR A 56 6.80 -5.49 7.87
C THR A 56 7.26 -5.34 6.43
N PHE A 57 7.69 -4.14 6.03
CA PHE A 57 8.18 -3.89 4.68
C PHE A 57 9.63 -4.36 4.50
N LEU A 58 9.97 -4.81 3.28
CA LEU A 58 11.34 -5.17 2.92
C LEU A 58 12.18 -3.91 2.66
N ASP A 59 11.54 -2.84 2.17
CA ASP A 59 12.15 -1.52 1.92
C ASP A 59 13.30 -1.51 0.89
N GLU A 60 13.33 -2.51 0.01
CA GLU A 60 14.24 -2.52 -1.14
C GLU A 60 13.71 -1.63 -2.27
N LEU A 61 12.40 -1.57 -2.45
CA LEU A 61 11.76 -0.73 -3.47
C LEU A 61 11.80 0.74 -3.05
N LYS A 62 12.49 1.55 -3.86
CA LYS A 62 12.52 3.01 -3.72
C LYS A 62 12.12 3.70 -5.02
N VAL A 63 11.16 4.61 -4.94
CA VAL A 63 10.75 5.45 -6.06
C VAL A 63 10.85 6.89 -5.61
N CYS A 64 11.56 7.72 -6.38
CA CYS A 64 11.86 9.10 -6.00
C CYS A 64 12.54 9.27 -4.64
N GLY A 65 13.21 8.23 -4.12
CA GLY A 65 13.82 8.22 -2.79
C GLY A 65 12.90 7.78 -1.66
N TYR A 66 11.61 7.58 -1.90
CA TYR A 66 10.64 7.08 -0.92
C TYR A 66 10.52 5.57 -0.95
N SER A 67 10.53 4.93 0.22
CA SER A 67 10.24 3.52 0.41
C SER A 67 8.78 3.27 0.86
N LEU A 68 8.37 2.01 0.99
CA LEU A 68 7.05 1.68 1.52
C LEU A 68 6.89 2.09 2.99
N CYS A 69 7.94 1.99 3.81
CA CYS A 69 7.94 2.54 5.17
C CYS A 69 7.69 4.06 5.18
N ASP A 70 8.34 4.83 4.31
CA ASP A 70 8.12 6.28 4.24
C ASP A 70 6.66 6.61 3.90
N LEU A 71 6.10 5.90 2.93
CA LEU A 71 4.71 6.07 2.52
C LEU A 71 3.74 5.63 3.63
N TYR A 72 4.05 4.57 4.37
CA TYR A 72 3.25 4.12 5.51
C TYR A 72 3.26 5.16 6.65
N VAL A 73 4.41 5.71 6.98
CA VAL A 73 4.53 6.80 7.98
C VAL A 73 3.75 8.04 7.52
N TRP A 74 3.82 8.37 6.23
CA TRP A 74 3.02 9.47 5.67
C TRP A 74 1.51 9.22 5.81
N GLN A 75 1.03 8.00 5.54
CA GLN A 75 -0.38 7.63 5.76
C GLN A 75 -0.76 7.72 7.24
N MET A 76 0.12 7.27 8.14
CA MET A 76 -0.08 7.36 9.58
C MET A 76 -0.19 8.82 10.05
N ASN A 77 0.66 9.72 9.55
CA ASN A 77 0.60 11.14 9.87
C ASN A 77 -0.72 11.77 9.42
N ARG A 78 -1.19 11.46 8.20
CA ARG A 78 -2.50 11.91 7.71
C ARG A 78 -3.65 11.40 8.57
N TYR A 79 -3.57 10.14 8.98
CA TYR A 79 -4.57 9.52 9.84
C TYR A 79 -4.62 10.19 11.22
N ASN A 80 -3.47 10.47 11.82
CA ASN A 80 -3.37 11.16 13.10
C ASN A 80 -3.95 12.58 13.03
N LEU A 81 -3.69 13.32 11.95
CA LEU A 81 -4.24 14.67 11.74
C LEU A 81 -5.78 14.67 11.62
N ILE A 82 -6.36 13.72 10.88
CA ILE A 82 -7.83 13.57 10.77
C ILE A 82 -8.45 13.22 12.14
N LYS A 83 -7.71 12.48 12.98
CA LYS A 83 -8.17 12.05 14.29
C LYS A 83 -7.95 13.05 15.42
N ASP A 84 -7.00 13.97 15.31
CA ASP A 84 -6.89 15.09 16.25
C ASP A 84 -8.13 16.00 16.20
N THR A 85 -8.94 15.90 15.16
CA THR A 85 -10.26 16.55 15.05
C THR A 85 -11.43 15.74 15.68
N GLY A 86 -11.19 14.53 16.21
CA GLY A 86 -12.23 13.69 16.81
C GLY A 86 -11.74 12.44 17.56
N LYS A 87 -12.00 12.39 18.88
CA LYS A 87 -11.71 11.28 19.81
C LYS A 87 -11.94 9.87 19.21
N ASN A 88 -10.88 9.05 19.13
CA ASN A 88 -10.82 7.64 19.58
C ASN A 88 -9.60 6.90 18.97
N SER A 89 -8.62 6.59 19.82
CA SER A 89 -7.34 5.93 19.50
C SER A 89 -7.42 4.39 19.34
N ARG A 90 -8.62 3.80 19.34
CA ARG A 90 -8.79 2.32 19.45
C ARG A 90 -8.95 1.56 18.14
N THR A 91 -9.10 2.22 16.98
CA THR A 91 -9.37 1.57 15.68
C THR A 91 -8.39 1.97 14.57
N CYS A 92 -7.11 2.10 14.91
CA CYS A 92 -6.07 2.27 13.88
C CYS A 92 -5.91 0.96 13.11
N ASN A 93 -6.45 0.90 11.89
CA ASN A 93 -6.33 -0.27 11.03
C ASN A 93 -4.98 -0.21 10.30
N LYS A 94 -3.95 -0.82 10.91
CA LYS A 94 -2.58 -0.86 10.39
C LYS A 94 -2.52 -1.53 9.01
N GLU A 95 -3.27 -2.61 8.83
CA GLU A 95 -3.37 -3.30 7.54
C GLU A 95 -3.93 -2.38 6.45
N LYS A 96 -4.95 -1.58 6.78
CA LYS A 96 -5.48 -0.56 5.86
C LYS A 96 -4.41 0.45 5.45
N MET A 97 -3.64 0.96 6.41
CA MET A 97 -2.56 1.91 6.11
C MET A 97 -1.45 1.26 5.28
N ALA A 98 -1.13 -0.01 5.53
CA ALA A 98 -0.17 -0.75 4.74
C ALA A 98 -0.63 -0.90 3.29
N MET A 99 -1.86 -1.33 3.06
CA MET A 99 -2.42 -1.44 1.71
C MET A 99 -2.50 -0.07 1.01
N GLN A 100 -2.80 1.00 1.75
CA GLN A 100 -2.74 2.36 1.21
C GLN A 100 -1.32 2.80 0.85
N ALA A 101 -0.30 2.38 1.59
CA ALA A 101 1.10 2.61 1.23
C ALA A 101 1.48 1.89 -0.07
N PHE A 102 1.06 0.62 -0.23
CA PHE A 102 1.20 -0.12 -1.50
C PHE A 102 0.54 0.62 -2.67
N ARG A 103 -0.70 1.11 -2.48
CA ARG A 103 -1.38 1.91 -3.51
C ARG A 103 -0.62 3.20 -3.85
N THR A 104 -0.12 3.90 -2.83
CA THR A 104 0.63 5.13 -3.03
C THR A 104 1.94 4.86 -3.77
N MET A 105 2.60 3.73 -3.51
CA MET A 105 3.78 3.31 -4.26
C MET A 105 3.44 3.01 -5.72
N VAL A 106 2.35 2.30 -5.99
CA VAL A 106 1.83 2.08 -7.35
C VAL A 106 1.64 3.40 -8.08
N ASP A 107 0.93 4.34 -7.45
CA ASP A 107 0.66 5.63 -8.05
C ASP A 107 1.95 6.46 -8.27
N LEU A 108 2.90 6.39 -7.34
CA LEU A 108 4.21 7.05 -7.44
C LEU A 108 5.07 6.45 -8.55
N MET A 109 4.91 5.17 -8.88
CA MET A 109 5.55 4.54 -10.03
C MET A 109 4.95 5.03 -11.35
N ASP A 110 3.64 5.29 -11.39
CA ASP A 110 2.91 5.70 -12.60
C ASP A 110 3.07 7.18 -12.91
N ASP A 111 2.92 8.06 -11.91
CA ASP A 111 3.23 9.48 -12.02
C ASP A 111 4.15 9.96 -10.88
N PRO A 112 5.47 9.79 -11.06
CA PRO A 112 6.44 10.17 -10.04
C PRO A 112 6.48 11.67 -9.76
N LYS A 113 6.08 12.53 -10.72
CA LYS A 113 6.16 13.99 -10.56
C LYS A 113 4.98 14.50 -9.75
N GLU A 114 3.77 14.07 -10.10
CA GLU A 114 2.55 14.47 -9.39
C GLU A 114 2.56 13.94 -7.96
N TYR A 115 2.91 12.67 -7.75
CA TYR A 115 2.84 12.08 -6.41
C TYR A 115 3.98 12.54 -5.51
N ARG A 116 5.18 12.82 -6.05
CA ARG A 116 6.23 13.50 -5.27
C ARG A 116 5.76 14.86 -4.79
N LYS A 117 5.16 15.66 -5.68
CA LYS A 117 4.57 16.95 -5.31
C LYS A 117 3.55 16.81 -4.19
N ARG A 118 2.65 15.82 -4.23
CA ARG A 118 1.68 15.56 -3.14
C ARG A 118 2.33 15.12 -1.82
N LEU A 119 3.43 14.36 -1.88
CA LEU A 119 4.18 13.93 -0.70
C LEU A 119 4.95 15.11 -0.06
N GLU A 120 5.55 15.97 -0.88
CA GLU A 120 6.32 17.16 -0.48
C GLU A 120 5.41 18.31 -0.03
N GLU A 121 4.33 18.59 -0.77
CA GLU A 121 3.34 19.63 -0.49
C GLU A 121 2.29 19.21 0.54
N GLY A 122 2.49 18.07 1.21
CA GLY A 122 1.56 17.45 2.16
C GLY A 122 1.15 18.29 3.37
N GLN A 123 1.48 19.59 3.40
CA GLN A 123 1.09 20.57 4.43
C GLN A 123 0.79 21.99 3.90
N GLY A 124 0.43 22.17 2.63
CA GLY A 124 0.06 23.48 2.08
C GLY A 124 -1.43 23.81 2.09
N THR A 125 -2.10 23.85 3.25
CA THR A 125 -3.18 24.84 3.39
C THR A 125 -2.53 26.20 3.59
N ASP A 126 -2.13 26.81 2.49
CA ASP A 126 -2.00 28.26 2.39
C ASP A 126 -2.26 28.66 0.93
N LYS A 127 -3.56 28.78 0.62
CA LYS A 127 -4.03 29.78 -0.32
C LYS A 127 -4.51 30.95 0.54
N LEU A 128 -3.59 31.84 0.88
CA LEU A 128 -3.88 33.20 1.36
C LEU A 128 -3.11 34.17 0.47
#